data_AF-V7C8Q0-F1
#
_entry.id   AF-V7C8Q0-F1
#
_cell.length_a   1.000
_cell.length_b   1.000
_cell.length_c   1.000
_cell.angle_alpha   90.00
_cell.angle_beta   90.00
_cell.angle_gamma   90.00
#
_symmetry.space_group_name_H-M   'P 1'
#
loop_
_entity.id
_entity.type
_entity.pdbx_description
1 polymer ?
#
loop_
_entity_poly.entity_id
_entity_poly.type
_entity_poly.pdbx_seq_one_letter_code
_entity_poly.pdbx_strand_id
1 'polypeptide(L)'
;MTANTDTMSIIGKMYCSSSQTVHVVRKRPRVVNGGGFVVMDSSAQRAVFSVEGCGVRGKKGELILREGDGGALLLMLRKGGMVEALSIYKKWKGYSLDYEGSRKLVFSLREPNSCLVKNKAIRISTRNRGCDFKISGYFSDKCCSIVDSKGNDVAQVRVMKEVEEVMENNDFYHVVVKPGMDQAFVFGVIAILDYIHGESTTC
;
A
#
# COMPACT_ATOMS: atom_id res chain seq x y z
N MET A 1 -30.46 -8.41 13.10
CA MET A 1 -29.29 -9.27 13.40
C MET A 1 -28.06 -8.60 12.78
N THR A 2 -27.34 -7.78 13.55
CA THR A 2 -26.10 -7.15 13.10
C THR A 2 -25.00 -8.20 13.12
N ALA A 3 -24.58 -8.67 11.95
CA ALA A 3 -23.39 -9.49 11.82
C ALA A 3 -22.21 -8.68 12.39
N ASN A 4 -21.60 -9.18 13.45
CA ASN A 4 -20.42 -8.60 14.05
C ASN A 4 -19.26 -8.85 13.08
N THR A 5 -19.11 -7.98 12.09
CA THR A 5 -17.97 -8.01 11.17
C THR A 5 -16.74 -7.69 11.99
N ASP A 6 -15.93 -8.70 12.27
CA ASP A 6 -14.66 -8.59 12.98
C ASP A 6 -13.77 -7.60 12.22
N THR A 7 -13.80 -6.32 12.62
CA THR A 7 -13.08 -5.24 11.94
C THR A 7 -11.59 -5.46 12.17
N MET A 8 -10.85 -5.85 11.13
CA MET A 8 -9.39 -5.96 11.18
C MET A 8 -8.75 -4.57 11.07
N SER A 9 -8.88 -3.76 12.14
CA SER A 9 -8.23 -2.45 12.23
C SER A 9 -6.74 -2.63 12.51
N ILE A 10 -5.90 -2.25 11.54
CA ILE A 10 -4.43 -2.37 11.65
C ILE A 10 -3.81 -1.02 12.03
N ILE A 11 -4.27 0.05 11.38
CA ILE A 11 -3.91 1.44 11.65
C ILE A 11 -4.96 2.08 12.55
N GLY A 12 -6.24 1.97 12.18
CA GLY A 12 -7.32 2.60 12.93
C GLY A 12 -8.71 2.26 12.41
N LYS A 13 -9.68 2.12 13.33
CA LYS A 13 -11.07 1.78 13.00
C LYS A 13 -11.74 2.83 12.09
N MET A 14 -11.34 4.09 12.20
CA MET A 14 -11.82 5.19 11.34
C MET A 14 -11.52 4.98 9.85
N TYR A 15 -10.53 4.15 9.52
CA TYR A 15 -10.17 3.81 8.13
C TYR A 15 -10.88 2.54 7.63
N CYS A 16 -11.77 1.94 8.42
CA CYS A 16 -12.55 0.76 8.06
C CYS A 16 -13.97 1.17 7.65
N SER A 17 -14.38 0.85 6.42
CA SER A 17 -15.76 1.06 5.96
C SER A 17 -16.63 -0.16 6.23
N SER A 18 -17.91 0.02 6.58
CA SER A 18 -18.88 -1.07 6.69
C SER A 18 -19.34 -1.61 5.33
N SER A 19 -19.02 -0.90 4.25
CA SER A 19 -19.37 -1.25 2.88
C SER A 19 -18.11 -1.32 2.00
N GLN A 20 -18.23 -1.97 0.84
CA GLN A 20 -17.13 -2.06 -0.12
C GLN A 20 -16.86 -0.65 -0.68
N THR A 21 -15.59 -0.23 -0.69
CA THR A 21 -15.20 1.05 -1.25
C THR A 21 -14.42 0.87 -2.55
N VAL A 22 -14.52 1.88 -3.42
CA VAL A 22 -13.75 1.98 -4.65
C VAL A 22 -13.02 3.32 -4.63
N HIS A 23 -11.73 3.28 -4.88
CA HIS A 23 -10.89 4.47 -4.94
C HIS A 23 -10.23 4.59 -6.29
N VAL A 24 -10.08 5.84 -6.74
CA VAL A 24 -9.28 6.18 -7.92
C VAL A 24 -7.90 6.60 -7.43
N VAL A 25 -6.86 5.92 -7.88
CA VAL A 25 -5.47 6.29 -7.60
C VAL A 25 -4.91 7.02 -8.79
N ARG A 26 -4.35 8.21 -8.58
CA ARG A 26 -3.65 9.01 -9.57
C ARG A 26 -2.16 9.08 -9.21
N LYS A 27 -1.31 8.52 -10.05
CA LYS A 27 0.14 8.63 -9.95
C LYS A 27 0.58 10.09 -10.08
N ARG A 28 1.63 10.45 -9.35
CA ARG A 28 2.31 11.75 -9.48
C ARG A 28 3.68 11.53 -10.14
N PRO A 29 4.08 12.39 -11.08
CA PRO A 29 5.38 12.30 -11.71
C PRO A 29 6.51 12.45 -10.69
N ARG A 30 7.63 11.77 -10.95
CA ARG A 30 8.86 11.90 -10.14
C ARG A 30 9.47 13.27 -10.39
N VAL A 31 9.41 14.14 -9.38
CA VAL A 31 9.97 15.50 -9.42
C VAL A 31 10.85 15.75 -8.20
N VAL A 32 11.56 16.89 -8.17
CA VAL A 32 12.57 17.18 -7.14
C VAL A 32 12.05 17.04 -5.71
N ASN A 33 10.84 17.53 -5.47
CA ASN A 33 10.13 17.46 -4.19
C ASN A 33 8.81 16.68 -4.32
N GLY A 34 8.77 15.62 -5.12
CA GLY A 34 7.51 14.93 -5.39
C GLY A 34 7.64 13.55 -6.00
N GLY A 35 6.50 12.93 -6.24
CA GLY A 35 6.36 11.53 -6.58
C GLY A 35 5.26 10.88 -5.73
N GLY A 36 5.16 9.56 -5.80
CA GLY A 36 4.07 8.80 -5.21
C GLY A 36 2.74 9.06 -5.91
N PHE A 37 1.64 9.00 -5.17
CA PHE A 37 0.30 9.06 -5.76
C PHE A 37 -0.72 9.68 -4.82
N VAL A 38 -1.87 10.05 -5.37
CA VAL A 38 -3.04 10.53 -4.62
C VAL A 38 -4.14 9.49 -4.75
N VAL A 39 -4.78 9.19 -3.64
CA VAL A 39 -5.95 8.32 -3.58
C VAL A 39 -7.17 9.20 -3.43
N MET A 40 -8.12 9.05 -4.34
CA MET A 40 -9.37 9.80 -4.36
C MET A 40 -10.55 8.88 -4.05
N ASP A 41 -11.67 9.46 -3.66
CA ASP A 41 -12.93 8.73 -3.62
C ASP A 41 -13.36 8.24 -5.02
N SER A 42 -14.43 7.46 -5.05
CA SER A 42 -14.99 6.91 -6.30
C SER A 42 -15.44 7.98 -7.31
N SER A 43 -15.69 9.22 -6.87
CA SER A 43 -16.07 10.32 -7.76
C SER A 43 -14.87 11.07 -8.33
N ALA A 44 -13.66 10.74 -7.87
CA ALA A 44 -12.41 11.43 -8.17
C ALA A 44 -12.40 12.93 -7.78
N GLN A 45 -13.30 13.39 -6.91
CA GLN A 45 -13.40 14.79 -6.52
C GLN A 45 -12.63 15.12 -5.24
N ARG A 46 -12.51 14.15 -4.32
CA ARG A 46 -11.87 14.36 -3.01
C ARG A 46 -10.72 13.41 -2.80
N ALA A 47 -9.55 13.97 -2.47
CA ALA A 47 -8.41 13.19 -1.99
C ALA A 47 -8.71 12.63 -0.59
N VAL A 48 -8.61 11.31 -0.44
CA VAL A 48 -8.76 10.60 0.84
C VAL A 48 -7.42 10.26 1.46
N PHE A 49 -6.41 9.97 0.63
CA PHE A 49 -5.03 9.74 1.08
C PHE A 49 -4.04 10.31 0.07
N SER A 50 -2.85 10.62 0.53
CA SER A 50 -1.71 10.90 -0.34
C SER A 50 -0.48 10.10 0.09
N VAL A 51 0.28 9.64 -0.88
CA VAL A 51 1.53 8.91 -0.66
C VAL A 51 2.68 9.73 -1.19
N GLU A 52 3.62 10.06 -0.31
CA GLU A 52 4.88 10.72 -0.62
C GLU A 52 5.95 9.65 -0.83
N GLY A 53 6.47 9.62 -2.05
CA GLY A 53 7.57 8.77 -2.47
C GLY A 53 8.94 9.43 -2.28
N CYS A 54 9.97 8.73 -2.75
CA CYS A 54 11.34 9.24 -2.71
C CYS A 54 11.56 10.40 -3.69
N GLY A 55 10.99 10.38 -4.89
CA GLY A 55 11.27 11.43 -5.88
C GLY A 55 12.77 11.58 -6.15
N VAL A 56 13.21 12.73 -6.67
CA VAL A 56 14.63 12.90 -7.04
C VAL A 56 15.55 13.11 -5.82
N ARG A 57 15.07 13.80 -4.77
CA ARG A 57 15.90 14.16 -3.60
C ARG A 57 15.48 13.53 -2.27
N GLY A 58 14.38 12.78 -2.24
CA GLY A 58 13.93 12.13 -1.01
C GLY A 58 14.83 10.96 -0.61
N LYS A 59 14.51 10.38 0.54
CA LYS A 59 15.32 9.32 1.12
C LYS A 59 14.89 7.96 0.56
N LYS A 60 15.85 7.28 -0.08
CA LYS A 60 15.62 5.96 -0.67
C LYS A 60 15.09 4.97 0.36
N GLY A 61 13.99 4.30 0.02
CA GLY A 61 13.36 3.31 0.90
C GLY A 61 12.52 3.91 2.04
N GLU A 62 12.21 5.20 2.01
CA GLU A 62 11.30 5.85 2.94
C GLU A 62 10.07 6.36 2.19
N LEU A 63 8.88 6.00 2.68
CA LEU A 63 7.59 6.42 2.13
C LEU A 63 6.68 6.90 3.26
N ILE A 64 5.83 7.88 2.97
CA ILE A 64 4.87 8.42 3.95
C ILE A 64 3.47 8.38 3.34
N LEU A 65 2.51 7.81 4.06
CA LEU A 65 1.09 7.91 3.77
C LEU A 65 0.48 8.98 4.68
N ARG A 66 -0.30 9.90 4.09
CA ARG A 66 -1.06 10.95 4.79
C ARG A 66 -2.55 10.81 4.54
N GLU A 67 -3.33 11.32 5.49
CA GLU A 67 -4.78 11.49 5.34
C GLU A 67 -5.07 12.75 4.52
N GLY A 68 -5.62 12.61 3.31
CA GLY A 68 -5.83 13.75 2.40
C GLY A 68 -4.57 14.62 2.24
N ASP A 69 -4.72 15.91 2.57
CA ASP A 69 -3.66 16.94 2.68
C ASP A 69 -3.17 17.17 4.13
N GLY A 70 -3.62 16.34 5.06
CA GLY A 70 -3.37 16.45 6.50
C GLY A 70 -2.16 15.67 7.01
N GLY A 71 -2.32 15.14 8.23
CA GLY A 71 -1.24 14.53 9.02
C GLY A 71 -0.70 13.23 8.42
N ALA A 72 0.56 12.92 8.75
CA ALA A 72 1.17 11.64 8.40
C ALA A 72 0.58 10.51 9.25
N LEU A 73 0.08 9.47 8.60
CA LEU A 73 -0.53 8.30 9.23
C LEU A 73 0.46 7.15 9.39
N LEU A 74 1.24 6.91 8.33
CA LEU A 74 2.09 5.74 8.22
C LEU A 74 3.45 6.11 7.63
N LEU A 75 4.51 5.78 8.36
CA LEU A 75 5.88 5.81 7.88
C LEU A 75 6.29 4.40 7.47
N MET A 76 6.69 4.21 6.23
CA MET A 76 7.15 2.91 5.71
C MET A 76 8.63 2.98 5.41
N LEU A 77 9.39 2.08 6.03
CA LEU A 77 10.84 2.03 5.93
C LEU A 77 11.27 0.69 5.38
N ARG A 78 12.02 0.74 4.29
CA ARG A 78 12.80 -0.38 3.80
C ARG A 78 14.00 -0.56 4.73
N LYS A 79 14.22 -1.79 5.20
CA LYS A 79 15.46 -2.13 5.89
C LYS A 79 16.61 -1.95 4.88
N GLY A 80 17.77 -1.48 5.29
CA GLY A 80 18.91 -1.28 4.41
C GLY A 80 20.22 -1.74 5.06
N GLY A 81 21.31 -1.63 4.31
CA GLY A 81 22.67 -1.93 4.78
C GLY A 81 23.15 -3.38 4.53
N MET A 82 24.36 -3.69 5.00
CA MET A 82 25.07 -4.94 4.71
C MET A 82 24.30 -6.21 5.10
N VAL A 83 23.48 -6.14 6.15
CA VAL A 83 22.65 -7.27 6.62
C VAL A 83 21.49 -7.58 5.67
N GLU A 84 20.96 -6.59 4.93
CA GLU A 84 19.93 -6.84 3.90
C GLU A 84 20.55 -7.24 2.56
N ALA A 85 21.74 -6.74 2.22
CA ALA A 85 22.45 -7.14 1.00
C ALA A 85 22.75 -8.65 0.95
N LEU A 86 22.98 -9.27 2.12
CA LEU A 86 23.16 -10.72 2.27
C LEU A 86 21.84 -11.48 2.50
N SER A 87 20.71 -10.77 2.62
CA SER A 87 19.41 -11.38 2.85
C SER A 87 18.76 -11.77 1.54
N ILE A 88 18.27 -13.01 1.47
CA ILE A 88 17.44 -13.49 0.35
C ILE A 88 16.05 -12.82 0.31
N TYR A 89 15.69 -12.03 1.33
CA TYR A 89 14.47 -11.21 1.37
C TYR A 89 14.80 -9.74 1.67
N LYS A 90 14.20 -8.84 0.89
CA LYS A 90 14.06 -7.42 1.27
C LYS A 90 12.90 -7.29 2.27
N LYS A 91 13.04 -6.41 3.25
CA LYS A 91 12.05 -6.22 4.32
C LYS A 91 11.62 -4.77 4.41
N TRP A 92 10.32 -4.56 4.46
CA TRP A 92 9.70 -3.29 4.78
C TRP A 92 9.02 -3.36 6.13
N LYS A 93 8.98 -2.23 6.83
CA LYS A 93 8.26 -2.04 8.09
C LYS A 93 7.36 -0.82 7.97
N GLY A 94 6.08 -0.99 8.27
CA GLY A 94 5.11 0.11 8.40
C GLY A 94 4.95 0.50 9.86
N TYR A 95 5.09 1.78 10.16
CA TYR A 95 4.96 2.35 11.49
C TYR A 95 3.81 3.34 11.51
N SER A 96 2.83 3.14 12.38
CA SER A 96 1.83 4.17 12.66
C SER A 96 2.49 5.31 13.44
N LEU A 97 2.06 6.53 13.15
CA LEU A 97 2.49 7.74 13.84
C LEU A 97 1.34 8.20 14.75
N ASP A 98 1.62 8.40 16.03
CA ASP A 98 0.68 9.11 16.92
C ASP A 98 0.97 10.62 16.93
N TYR A 99 0.10 11.36 17.64
CA TYR A 99 0.19 12.81 17.76
C TYR A 99 1.46 13.29 18.48
N GLU A 100 2.09 12.43 19.30
CA GLU A 100 3.37 12.67 19.97
C GLU A 100 4.58 12.33 19.09
N GLY A 101 4.36 11.83 17.87
CA GLY A 101 5.40 11.43 16.94
C GLY A 101 6.05 10.08 17.28
N SER A 102 5.48 9.33 18.23
CA SER A 102 5.92 8.00 18.60
C SER A 102 5.60 7.02 17.46
N ARG A 103 6.51 6.06 17.26
CA ARG A 103 6.46 5.10 16.15
C ARG A 103 6.10 3.73 16.66
N LYS A 104 4.95 3.22 16.25
CA LYS A 104 4.51 1.86 16.57
C LYS A 104 4.52 0.99 15.32
N LEU A 105 5.27 -0.11 15.35
CA LEU A 105 5.27 -1.08 14.26
C LEU A 105 3.88 -1.74 14.13
N VAL A 106 3.26 -1.60 12.96
CA VAL A 106 1.91 -2.11 12.67
C VAL A 106 1.93 -3.28 11.68
N PHE A 107 2.83 -3.26 10.70
CA PHE A 107 3.03 -4.39 9.80
C PHE A 107 4.46 -4.49 9.28
N SER A 108 4.80 -5.64 8.69
CA SER A 108 6.03 -5.87 7.95
C SER A 108 5.75 -6.60 6.65
N LEU A 109 6.40 -6.20 5.57
CA LEU A 109 6.30 -6.82 4.25
C LEU A 109 7.64 -7.45 3.87
N ARG A 110 7.61 -8.68 3.37
CA ARG A 110 8.77 -9.45 2.91
C ARG A 110 8.66 -9.69 1.42
N GLU A 111 9.65 -9.20 0.69
CA GLU A 111 9.81 -9.35 -0.75
C GLU A 111 11.01 -10.27 -1.04
N PRO A 112 10.85 -11.33 -1.84
CA PRO A 112 11.97 -12.17 -2.26
C PRO A 112 12.97 -11.38 -3.12
N ASN A 113 14.26 -11.44 -2.78
CA ASN A 113 15.34 -10.69 -3.44
C ASN A 113 16.29 -11.58 -4.26
N SER A 114 16.01 -12.88 -4.35
CA SER A 114 16.89 -13.84 -5.00
C SER A 114 16.11 -14.85 -5.83
N CYS A 115 16.67 -15.26 -6.96
CA CYS A 115 16.18 -16.35 -7.79
C CYS A 115 16.21 -17.71 -7.08
N LEU A 116 16.97 -17.84 -5.98
CA LEU A 116 17.08 -19.06 -5.16
C LEU A 116 15.82 -19.32 -4.31
N VAL A 117 14.96 -18.33 -4.13
CA VAL A 117 13.74 -18.49 -3.34
C VAL A 117 12.67 -19.19 -4.18
N LYS A 118 12.38 -20.46 -3.84
CA LYS A 118 11.34 -21.27 -4.52
C LYS A 118 9.96 -20.59 -4.52
N ASN A 119 9.64 -19.84 -3.46
CA ASN A 119 8.38 -19.12 -3.34
C ASN A 119 8.61 -17.62 -3.52
N LYS A 120 8.17 -17.08 -4.67
CA LYS A 120 8.32 -15.66 -5.01
C LYS A 120 7.20 -14.76 -4.44
N ALA A 121 6.33 -15.28 -3.57
CA ALA A 121 5.22 -14.49 -3.03
C ALA A 121 5.70 -13.41 -2.05
N ILE A 122 5.20 -12.20 -2.26
CA ILE A 122 5.30 -11.12 -1.28
C ILE A 122 4.34 -11.43 -0.12
N ARG A 123 4.85 -11.40 1.10
CA ARG A 123 4.11 -11.75 2.32
C ARG A 123 4.07 -10.59 3.29
N ILE A 124 2.93 -10.42 3.95
CA ILE A 124 2.70 -9.35 4.90
C ILE A 124 2.30 -9.97 6.25
N SER A 125 2.96 -9.52 7.30
CA SER A 125 2.72 -9.93 8.68
C SER A 125 2.31 -8.70 9.48
N THR A 126 1.23 -8.81 10.24
CA THR A 126 0.85 -7.82 11.25
C THR A 126 1.35 -8.26 12.62
N ARG A 127 1.18 -7.44 13.66
CA ARG A 127 1.77 -7.66 14.98
C ARG A 127 1.28 -8.94 15.69
N ASN A 128 0.12 -9.48 15.30
CA ASN A 128 -0.58 -10.45 16.13
C ASN A 128 -0.51 -11.91 15.69
N ARG A 129 -0.22 -12.29 14.44
CA ARG A 129 -0.05 -13.70 13.99
C ARG A 129 0.83 -13.76 12.74
N GLY A 130 1.23 -14.97 12.32
CA GLY A 130 2.25 -15.27 11.31
C GLY A 130 2.17 -14.51 9.97
N CYS A 131 1.83 -15.19 8.89
CA CYS A 131 1.62 -14.56 7.57
C CYS A 131 0.14 -14.25 7.45
N ASP A 132 -0.24 -12.99 7.63
CA ASP A 132 -1.65 -12.59 7.65
C ASP A 132 -2.19 -12.31 6.25
N PHE A 133 -1.32 -11.83 5.35
CA PHE A 133 -1.67 -11.55 3.96
C PHE A 133 -0.57 -11.95 2.99
N LYS A 134 -0.95 -12.14 1.72
CA LYS A 134 -0.06 -12.33 0.57
C LYS A 134 -0.52 -11.49 -0.60
N ILE A 135 0.41 -11.17 -1.50
CA ILE A 135 0.07 -10.56 -2.78
C ILE A 135 -0.12 -11.67 -3.82
N SER A 136 -1.21 -11.57 -4.57
CA SER A 136 -1.51 -12.42 -5.73
C SER A 136 -1.60 -11.56 -6.98
N GLY A 137 -1.18 -12.10 -8.13
CA GLY A 137 -1.17 -11.37 -9.42
C GLY A 137 0.03 -10.44 -9.59
N TYR A 138 -0.08 -9.51 -10.54
CA TYR A 138 1.00 -8.63 -10.99
C TYR A 138 0.60 -7.16 -10.85
N PHE A 139 1.33 -6.43 -9.99
CA PHE A 139 1.03 -5.02 -9.71
C PHE A 139 1.36 -4.10 -10.91
N SER A 140 2.42 -4.40 -11.67
CA SER A 140 2.79 -3.64 -12.86
C SER A 140 1.64 -3.57 -13.87
N ASP A 141 0.96 -4.69 -14.08
CA ASP A 141 -0.21 -4.82 -14.96
C ASP A 141 -1.51 -4.32 -14.32
N LYS A 142 -1.41 -3.76 -13.10
CA LYS A 142 -2.55 -3.31 -12.29
C LYS A 142 -3.61 -4.41 -12.15
N CYS A 143 -3.17 -5.67 -11.99
CA CYS A 143 -4.01 -6.84 -11.84
C CYS A 143 -3.49 -7.68 -10.67
N CYS A 144 -3.62 -7.15 -9.46
CA CYS A 144 -3.18 -7.84 -8.25
C CYS A 144 -4.14 -7.67 -7.08
N SER A 145 -4.14 -8.65 -6.19
CA SER A 145 -4.97 -8.67 -4.98
C SER A 145 -4.11 -8.79 -3.73
N ILE A 146 -4.53 -8.11 -2.66
CA ILE A 146 -4.12 -8.42 -1.29
C ILE A 146 -5.06 -9.51 -0.81
N VAL A 147 -4.49 -10.67 -0.45
CA VAL A 147 -5.25 -11.87 -0.09
C VAL A 147 -4.97 -12.21 1.36
N ASP A 148 -6.01 -12.46 2.15
CA ASP A 148 -5.88 -12.88 3.54
C ASP A 148 -5.35 -14.32 3.69
N SER A 149 -5.08 -14.72 4.92
CA SER A 149 -4.64 -16.08 5.26
C SER A 149 -5.64 -17.19 4.90
N LYS A 150 -6.92 -16.86 4.70
CA LYS A 150 -7.99 -17.79 4.30
C LYS A 150 -8.13 -17.89 2.79
N GLY A 151 -7.41 -17.07 2.02
CA GLY A 151 -7.48 -17.04 0.56
C GLY A 151 -8.52 -16.07 0.00
N ASN A 152 -9.11 -15.20 0.82
CA ASN A 152 -10.06 -14.20 0.35
C ASN A 152 -9.34 -12.93 -0.08
N ASP A 153 -9.78 -12.35 -1.20
CA ASP A 153 -9.35 -11.02 -1.63
C ASP A 153 -9.93 -9.96 -0.69
N VAL A 154 -9.04 -9.22 -0.01
CA VAL A 154 -9.41 -8.11 0.89
C VAL A 154 -9.27 -6.75 0.21
N ALA A 155 -8.42 -6.67 -0.80
CA ALA A 155 -8.34 -5.52 -1.71
C ALA A 155 -7.87 -5.96 -3.10
N GLN A 156 -8.31 -5.27 -4.14
CA GLN A 156 -7.95 -5.55 -5.53
C GLN A 156 -7.53 -4.28 -6.25
N VAL A 157 -6.38 -4.32 -6.92
CA VAL A 157 -5.92 -3.31 -7.86
C VAL A 157 -6.37 -3.73 -9.25
N ARG A 158 -7.09 -2.86 -9.95
CA ARG A 158 -7.61 -3.10 -11.31
C ARG A 158 -7.69 -1.83 -12.13
N VAL A 159 -7.67 -1.96 -13.45
CA VAL A 159 -8.11 -0.89 -14.37
C VAL A 159 -9.59 -1.13 -14.68
N MET A 160 -10.42 -0.10 -14.58
CA MET A 160 -11.85 -0.21 -14.94
C MET A 160 -12.03 0.33 -16.37
N LYS A 161 -12.78 -0.42 -17.18
CA LYS A 161 -12.97 -0.16 -18.62
C LYS A 161 -13.46 1.25 -18.93
N GLU A 162 -14.33 1.79 -18.06
CA GLU A 162 -14.91 3.13 -18.19
C GLU A 162 -13.86 4.25 -18.19
N VAL A 163 -12.68 4.02 -17.62
CA VAL A 163 -11.60 5.00 -17.50
C VAL A 163 -10.46 4.70 -18.48
N GLU A 164 -10.36 3.47 -18.98
CA GLU A 164 -9.39 3.02 -19.99
C GLU A 164 -9.47 3.85 -21.28
N GLU A 165 -10.68 4.24 -21.69
CA GLU A 165 -10.93 5.02 -22.92
C GLU A 165 -10.55 6.51 -22.79
N VAL A 166 -10.43 7.04 -21.57
CA VAL A 166 -10.17 8.46 -21.28
C VAL A 166 -8.74 8.71 -20.79
N MET A 167 -7.98 7.64 -20.51
CA MET A 167 -6.65 7.73 -19.94
C MET A 167 -5.57 7.91 -21.00
N GLU A 168 -5.13 9.14 -21.19
CA GLU A 168 -3.79 9.39 -21.67
C GLU A 168 -2.81 9.02 -20.54
N ASN A 169 -1.99 7.98 -20.75
CA ASN A 169 -0.73 7.70 -20.02
C ASN A 169 -0.68 6.73 -18.80
N ASN A 170 -1.62 5.80 -18.58
CA ASN A 170 -1.51 4.78 -17.48
C ASN A 170 -1.32 5.38 -16.05
N ASP A 171 -1.71 6.64 -15.87
CA ASP A 171 -1.52 7.39 -14.63
C ASP A 171 -2.59 7.09 -13.56
N PHE A 172 -3.65 6.39 -13.94
CA PHE A 172 -4.78 6.07 -13.07
C PHE A 172 -4.97 4.57 -12.93
N TYR A 173 -5.48 4.14 -11.78
CA TYR A 173 -6.01 2.79 -11.58
C TYR A 173 -6.98 2.80 -10.41
N HIS A 174 -7.72 1.71 -10.25
CA HIS A 174 -8.73 1.58 -9.22
C HIS A 174 -8.29 0.60 -8.15
N VAL A 175 -8.70 0.89 -6.93
CA VAL A 175 -8.54 -0.02 -5.80
C VAL A 175 -9.90 -0.29 -5.19
N VAL A 176 -10.31 -1.54 -5.21
CA VAL A 176 -11.53 -2.01 -4.55
C VAL A 176 -11.14 -2.58 -3.19
N VAL A 177 -11.71 -2.06 -2.11
CA VAL A 177 -11.43 -2.50 -0.73
C VAL A 177 -12.67 -3.14 -0.14
N LYS A 178 -12.53 -4.35 0.42
CA LYS A 178 -13.65 -5.08 1.02
C LYS A 178 -14.14 -4.42 2.32
N PRO A 179 -15.43 -4.60 2.67
CA PRO A 179 -15.96 -4.16 3.95
C PRO A 179 -15.10 -4.62 5.13
N GLY A 180 -14.94 -3.75 6.12
CA GLY A 180 -14.21 -4.01 7.36
C GLY A 180 -12.69 -3.95 7.24
N MET A 181 -12.14 -3.79 6.03
CA MET A 181 -10.70 -3.68 5.82
C MET A 181 -10.19 -2.26 6.04
N ASP A 182 -9.04 -2.17 6.71
CA ASP A 182 -8.36 -0.91 6.97
C ASP A 182 -7.74 -0.34 5.68
N GLN A 183 -8.35 0.74 5.18
CA GLN A 183 -7.95 1.36 3.92
C GLN A 183 -6.55 1.99 4.00
N ALA A 184 -6.16 2.55 5.14
CA ALA A 184 -4.83 3.13 5.32
C ALA A 184 -3.75 2.05 5.26
N PHE A 185 -4.01 0.87 5.85
CA PHE A 185 -3.14 -0.30 5.67
C PHE A 185 -3.04 -0.73 4.20
N VAL A 186 -4.17 -0.83 3.50
CA VAL A 186 -4.20 -1.21 2.06
C VAL A 186 -3.35 -0.27 1.23
N PHE A 187 -3.52 1.05 1.37
CA PHE A 187 -2.75 2.02 0.60
C PHE A 187 -1.27 2.08 1.01
N GLY A 188 -0.94 1.78 2.27
CA GLY A 188 0.45 1.58 2.70
C GLY A 188 1.10 0.38 2.01
N VAL A 189 0.39 -0.74 1.87
CA VAL A 189 0.89 -1.91 1.12
C VAL A 189 1.07 -1.56 -0.36
N ILE A 190 0.09 -0.89 -0.96
CA ILE A 190 0.16 -0.45 -2.37
C ILE A 190 1.33 0.51 -2.60
N ALA A 191 1.61 1.42 -1.66
CA ALA A 191 2.78 2.31 -1.73
C ALA A 191 4.10 1.53 -1.79
N ILE A 192 4.22 0.46 -1.00
CA ILE A 192 5.41 -0.40 -1.03
C ILE A 192 5.49 -1.18 -2.35
N LEU A 193 4.36 -1.68 -2.87
CA LEU A 193 4.34 -2.37 -4.16
C LEU A 193 4.74 -1.44 -5.31
N ASP A 194 4.19 -0.23 -5.34
CA ASP A 194 4.56 0.80 -6.30
C ASP A 194 6.09 1.04 -6.26
N TYR A 195 6.68 1.09 -5.07
CA TYR A 195 8.14 1.25 -4.94
C TYR A 195 8.91 0.03 -5.44
N ILE A 196 8.48 -1.18 -5.08
CA ILE A 196 9.13 -2.43 -5.50
C ILE A 196 9.15 -2.55 -7.03
N HIS A 197 8.09 -2.10 -7.68
CA HIS A 197 7.93 -2.17 -9.13
C HIS A 197 8.50 -0.97 -9.89
N GLY A 198 9.22 -0.06 -9.23
CA GLY A 198 9.91 1.05 -9.92
C GLY A 198 8.98 2.14 -10.42
N GLU A 199 7.80 2.28 -9.83
CA GLU A 199 6.74 3.19 -10.25
C GLU A 199 6.90 4.56 -9.57
N SER A 200 5.80 5.26 -9.33
CA SER A 200 5.77 6.67 -8.92
C SER A 200 6.49 6.99 -7.60
N THR A 201 6.58 6.03 -6.69
CA THR A 201 7.13 6.20 -5.33
C THR A 201 8.65 6.03 -5.23
N THR A 202 9.34 5.58 -6.28
CA THR A 202 10.81 5.43 -6.25
C THR A 202 11.54 6.75 -6.53
N CYS A 203 12.86 6.74 -6.28
CA CYS A 203 13.80 7.71 -6.84
C CYS A 203 14.13 7.38 -8.29
#